data_AF-A0A7Y5AIC9-F1
#
_entry.id   AF-A0A7Y5AIC9-F1
#
_cell.length_a   1.000
_cell.length_b   1.000
_cell.length_c   1.000
_cell.angle_alpha   90.00
_cell.angle_beta   90.00
_cell.angle_gamma   90.00
#
_symmetry.space_group_name_H-M   'P 1'
#
loop_
_entity.id
_entity.type
_entity.pdbx_description
1 polymer ?
#
loop_
_entity_poly.entity_id
_entity_poly.type
_entity_poly.pdbx_seq_one_letter_code
_entity_poly.pdbx_strand_id
1 'polypeptide(L)'
;EPEPAPAVVAEPAPEPAPVTPPPTPAKKANTWLLPLLILILLALAAGGGWWWFNRSPAAAPAPEPTADQPAPQPDAGKPCSLESMQGQTSLAFLQTCIQSQPDSAALLAVINQAKANDHCDVAQRLYANRANAGDIQIATAYAHEYDPKYHQPSNCFKAPESATAASWYETILSFDENNAEAKQRYEELKP
;
A
#
# COMPACT_ATOMS: atom_id res chain seq x y z
N GLU A 1 -18.30 -44.82 53.55
CA GLU A 1 -16.84 -44.96 53.77
C GLU A 1 -16.23 -46.06 52.91
N PRO A 2 -14.93 -46.02 52.57
CA PRO A 2 -13.84 -45.15 53.10
C PRO A 2 -13.37 -44.09 52.07
N GLU A 3 -13.23 -42.82 52.47
CA GLU A 3 -12.07 -42.10 53.08
C GLU A 3 -11.04 -41.59 52.03
N PRO A 4 -10.91 -40.25 51.83
CA PRO A 4 -10.01 -39.68 50.82
C PRO A 4 -8.59 -39.50 51.37
N ALA A 5 -7.59 -40.01 50.65
CA ALA A 5 -6.18 -39.79 50.94
C ALA A 5 -5.73 -38.36 50.52
N PRO A 6 -4.77 -37.75 51.23
CA PRO A 6 -4.67 -36.31 51.41
C PRO A 6 -4.04 -35.56 50.23
N ALA A 7 -4.47 -34.31 50.06
CA ALA A 7 -3.85 -33.32 49.19
C ALA A 7 -2.42 -33.02 49.65
N VAL A 8 -1.44 -33.33 48.80
CA VAL A 8 -0.05 -32.89 48.99
C VAL A 8 0.03 -31.43 48.56
N VAL A 9 0.09 -30.56 49.56
CA VAL A 9 0.46 -29.15 49.45
C VAL A 9 1.90 -29.09 48.94
N ALA A 10 2.09 -28.59 47.72
CA ALA A 10 3.42 -28.27 47.22
C ALA A 10 3.92 -26.99 47.90
N GLU A 11 5.05 -27.13 48.60
CA GLU A 11 5.84 -26.09 49.23
C GLU A 11 6.31 -25.04 48.19
N PRO A 12 6.39 -23.74 48.51
CA PRO A 12 6.81 -22.72 47.55
C PRO A 12 8.29 -22.88 47.23
N ALA A 13 8.63 -22.96 45.94
CA ALA A 13 10.01 -22.93 45.46
C ALA A 13 10.71 -21.62 45.89
N PRO A 14 12.00 -21.67 46.27
CA PRO A 14 12.72 -20.50 46.74
C PRO A 14 12.87 -19.46 45.63
N GLU A 15 12.59 -18.20 45.99
CA GLU A 15 12.69 -17.01 45.16
C GLU A 15 14.16 -16.81 44.71
N PRO A 16 14.43 -16.55 43.41
CA PRO A 16 15.79 -16.32 42.94
C PRO A 16 16.31 -14.96 43.43
N ALA A 17 17.53 -14.96 43.97
CA ALA A 17 18.23 -13.75 44.40
C ALA A 17 18.41 -12.74 43.24
N PRO A 18 18.43 -11.43 43.53
CA PRO A 18 18.59 -10.40 42.49
C PRO A 18 20.02 -10.45 41.92
N VAL A 19 20.12 -10.77 40.63
CA VAL A 19 21.34 -10.62 39.84
C VAL A 19 21.56 -9.15 39.50
N THR A 20 22.63 -8.55 40.00
CA THR A 20 23.08 -7.22 39.60
C THR A 20 23.58 -7.26 38.14
N PRO A 21 23.14 -6.33 37.27
CA PRO A 21 23.64 -6.28 35.91
C PRO A 21 25.10 -5.78 35.87
N PRO A 22 25.95 -6.31 34.96
CA PRO A 22 27.31 -5.83 34.78
C PRO A 22 27.35 -4.42 34.16
N PRO A 23 28.43 -3.64 34.38
CA PRO A 23 28.56 -2.29 33.84
C PRO A 23 28.64 -2.31 32.29
N THR A 24 27.86 -1.43 31.66
CA THR A 24 27.86 -1.21 30.21
C THR A 24 29.18 -0.56 29.74
N PRO A 25 29.79 -1.04 28.64
CA PRO A 25 30.94 -0.36 28.04
C PRO A 25 30.51 0.95 27.33
N ALA A 26 31.31 2.00 27.53
CA ALA A 26 31.10 3.31 26.92
C ALA A 26 31.30 3.27 25.39
N LYS A 27 30.35 3.86 24.65
CA LYS A 27 30.41 3.98 23.19
C LYS A 27 31.51 4.96 22.77
N LYS A 28 32.42 4.51 21.92
CA LYS A 28 33.48 5.32 21.30
C LYS A 28 32.89 6.11 20.13
N ALA A 29 33.01 7.44 20.16
CA ALA A 29 32.59 8.31 19.06
C ALA A 29 33.51 8.13 17.84
N ASN A 30 32.92 7.95 16.67
CA ASN A 30 33.62 7.67 15.42
C ASN A 30 33.99 8.99 14.72
N THR A 31 35.19 9.52 14.99
CA THR A 31 35.75 10.76 14.43
C THR A 31 36.07 10.70 12.92
N TRP A 32 35.65 9.63 12.23
CA TRP A 32 35.93 9.38 10.81
C TRP A 32 34.81 9.81 9.85
N LEU A 33 33.72 10.41 10.35
CA LEU A 33 32.65 10.95 9.50
C LEU A 33 32.93 12.38 9.00
N LEU A 34 33.85 13.11 9.65
CA LEU A 34 34.17 14.50 9.32
C LEU A 34 34.80 14.70 7.92
N PRO A 35 35.78 13.89 7.45
CA PRO A 35 36.37 14.12 6.13
C PRO A 35 35.43 13.75 4.98
N LEU A 36 34.49 12.82 5.19
CA LEU A 36 33.52 12.41 4.16
C LEU A 36 32.50 13.52 3.87
N LEU A 37 32.06 14.23 4.92
CA LEU A 37 31.09 15.33 4.82
C LEU A 37 31.69 16.56 4.10
N ILE A 38 32.98 16.84 4.31
CA ILE A 38 33.70 17.92 3.61
C ILE A 38 33.87 17.60 2.12
N LEU A 39 34.12 16.33 1.76
CA LEU A 39 34.25 15.89 0.36
C LEU A 39 32.92 16.02 -0.41
N ILE A 40 31.79 15.70 0.25
CA ILE A 40 30.45 15.85 -0.33
C ILE A 40 30.09 17.34 -0.52
N LEU A 41 30.46 18.21 0.42
CA LEU A 41 30.24 19.65 0.30
C LEU A 41 31.04 20.28 -0.86
N LEU A 42 32.28 19.85 -1.08
CA LEU A 42 33.10 20.30 -2.22
C LEU A 42 32.54 19.83 -3.58
N ALA A 43 31.97 18.63 -3.64
CA ALA A 43 31.33 18.12 -4.86
C ALA A 43 30.07 18.92 -5.26
N LEU A 44 29.30 19.41 -4.28
CA LEU A 44 28.10 20.22 -4.54
C LEU A 44 28.43 21.63 -5.06
N ALA A 45 29.59 22.20 -4.71
CA ALA A 45 30.02 23.50 -5.20
C ALA A 45 30.47 23.49 -6.69
N ALA A 46 30.90 22.34 -7.22
CA ALA A 46 31.32 22.21 -8.62
C ALA A 46 30.17 21.87 -9.59
N GLY A 47 29.04 21.33 -9.09
CA GLY A 47 27.89 20.94 -9.92
C GLY A 47 26.87 22.06 -10.19
N GLY A 48 26.82 23.10 -9.35
CA GLY A 48 25.80 24.17 -9.45
C GLY A 48 26.07 25.23 -10.53
N GLY A 49 27.32 25.41 -10.96
CA GLY A 49 27.71 26.49 -11.88
C GLY A 49 27.38 26.24 -13.35
N TRP A 50 27.34 24.98 -13.79
CA TRP A 50 27.15 24.64 -15.21
C TRP A 50 25.67 24.71 -15.64
N TRP A 51 24.75 24.40 -14.73
CA TRP A 51 23.31 24.40 -15.04
C TRP A 51 22.73 25.81 -15.25
N TRP A 52 23.29 26.83 -14.56
CA TRP A 52 22.80 28.20 -14.69
C TRP A 52 23.30 28.90 -15.97
N PHE A 53 24.49 28.54 -16.47
CA PHE A 53 25.10 29.23 -17.61
C PHE A 53 24.58 28.78 -18.98
N ASN A 54 23.86 27.65 -19.07
CA ASN A 54 23.29 27.16 -20.34
C ASN A 54 21.85 27.60 -20.59
N ARG A 55 21.36 28.63 -19.87
CA ARG A 55 20.04 29.22 -20.13
C ARG A 55 20.16 30.26 -21.24
N SER A 56 20.09 29.82 -22.51
CA SER A 56 20.01 30.73 -23.65
C SER A 56 18.78 31.65 -23.52
N PRO A 57 18.92 32.96 -23.82
CA PRO A 57 17.78 33.86 -23.86
C PRO A 57 16.97 33.61 -25.14
N ALA A 58 15.72 33.17 -24.98
CA ALA A 58 14.79 33.06 -26.09
C ALA A 58 14.41 34.47 -26.58
N ALA A 59 14.50 34.66 -27.89
CA ALA A 59 14.17 35.88 -28.60
C ALA A 59 12.69 36.27 -28.49
N ALA A 60 12.44 37.56 -28.73
CA ALA A 60 11.23 38.34 -28.53
C ALA A 60 9.94 37.82 -29.22
N PRO A 61 8.75 38.29 -28.77
CA PRO A 61 7.45 37.71 -29.11
C PRO A 61 6.76 38.35 -30.32
N ALA A 62 6.01 37.54 -31.09
CA ALA A 62 4.76 37.88 -31.81
C ALA A 62 4.30 36.69 -32.69
N PRO A 63 3.02 36.60 -33.10
CA PRO A 63 1.76 36.82 -32.37
C PRO A 63 0.94 35.49 -32.25
N GLU A 64 -0.06 35.48 -31.39
CA GLU A 64 -0.99 34.38 -31.15
C GLU A 64 -1.76 33.95 -32.41
N PRO A 65 -2.13 32.66 -32.49
CA PRO A 65 -3.53 32.36 -32.75
C PRO A 65 -4.11 31.35 -31.75
N THR A 66 -5.29 31.73 -31.26
CA THR A 66 -6.47 30.93 -30.91
C THR A 66 -6.29 29.63 -30.13
N ALA A 67 -6.90 29.64 -28.96
CA ALA A 67 -7.25 28.50 -28.14
C ALA A 67 -7.75 27.30 -28.95
N ASP A 68 -7.08 26.16 -28.79
CA ASP A 68 -7.74 24.86 -28.81
C ASP A 68 -6.89 23.85 -28.04
N GLN A 69 -7.57 23.10 -27.17
CA GLN A 69 -7.19 21.86 -26.49
C GLN A 69 -5.82 21.76 -25.78
N PRO A 70 -5.79 21.40 -24.48
CA PRO A 70 -4.62 20.77 -23.90
C PRO A 70 -4.30 19.48 -24.68
N ALA A 71 -3.18 19.48 -25.41
CA ALA A 71 -2.58 18.26 -25.92
C ALA A 71 -2.28 17.33 -24.72
N PRO A 72 -2.51 16.01 -24.82
CA PRO A 72 -2.10 15.07 -23.78
C PRO A 72 -0.59 15.21 -23.61
N GLN A 73 -0.16 15.63 -22.43
CA GLN A 73 1.24 15.46 -22.03
C GLN A 73 1.54 13.96 -22.10
N PRO A 74 2.71 13.54 -22.59
CA PRO A 74 3.11 12.15 -22.46
C PRO A 74 3.14 11.84 -20.96
N ASP A 75 2.21 11.01 -20.49
CA ASP A 75 2.28 10.37 -19.19
C ASP A 75 3.57 9.55 -19.17
N ALA A 76 4.69 10.17 -18.81
CA ALA A 76 5.87 9.44 -18.35
C ALA A 76 5.35 8.56 -17.21
N GLY A 77 5.26 7.26 -17.48
CA GLY A 77 4.30 6.33 -16.88
C GLY A 77 4.05 6.57 -15.40
N LYS A 78 2.79 6.85 -15.06
CA LYS A 78 2.39 6.94 -13.65
C LYS A 78 2.82 5.65 -12.94
N PRO A 79 3.44 5.74 -11.75
CA PRO A 79 3.97 4.58 -11.00
C PRO A 79 2.96 3.44 -10.79
N CYS A 80 1.67 3.76 -10.80
CA CYS A 80 0.57 2.81 -10.85
C CYS A 80 -0.10 2.87 -12.23
N SER A 81 0.47 2.18 -13.22
CA SER A 81 -0.07 2.04 -14.58
C SER A 81 0.35 0.71 -15.20
N LEU A 82 -0.38 0.24 -16.21
CA LEU A 82 -0.02 -0.97 -16.95
C LEU A 82 1.38 -0.89 -17.58
N GLU A 83 1.77 0.24 -18.15
CA GLU A 83 3.12 0.46 -18.67
C GLU A 83 4.18 0.25 -17.59
N SER A 84 3.92 0.69 -16.37
CA SER A 84 4.83 0.46 -15.26
C SER A 84 4.89 -1.01 -14.85
N MET A 85 3.85 -1.82 -15.08
CA MET A 85 3.91 -3.26 -14.81
C MET A 85 4.86 -4.00 -15.76
N GLN A 86 5.06 -3.47 -16.97
CA GLN A 86 5.93 -4.08 -17.97
C GLN A 86 7.41 -3.88 -17.58
N GLY A 87 8.14 -4.99 -17.42
CA GLY A 87 9.59 -4.95 -17.17
C GLY A 87 10.01 -4.93 -15.70
N GLN A 88 9.08 -5.05 -14.75
CA GLN A 88 9.40 -5.27 -13.33
C GLN A 88 8.63 -6.45 -12.73
N THR A 89 8.96 -6.82 -11.50
CA THR A 89 8.24 -7.87 -10.76
C THR A 89 6.94 -7.33 -10.18
N SER A 90 5.92 -8.18 -9.99
CA SER A 90 4.64 -7.79 -9.37
C SER A 90 4.82 -7.09 -8.02
N LEU A 91 5.80 -7.52 -7.22
CA LEU A 91 6.09 -6.92 -5.92
C LEU A 91 6.68 -5.51 -6.05
N ALA A 92 7.67 -5.32 -6.93
CA ALA A 92 8.26 -4.00 -7.17
C ALA A 92 7.22 -3.00 -7.71
N PHE A 93 6.34 -3.48 -8.60
CA PHE A 93 5.20 -2.71 -9.07
C PHE A 93 4.26 -2.31 -7.92
N LEU A 94 3.81 -3.28 -7.12
CA LEU A 94 2.89 -3.01 -6.01
C LEU A 94 3.46 -2.00 -5.02
N GLN A 95 4.73 -2.14 -4.66
CA GLN A 95 5.40 -1.18 -3.77
C GLN A 95 5.40 0.23 -4.36
N THR A 96 5.73 0.37 -5.63
CA THR A 96 5.80 1.67 -6.32
C THR A 96 4.41 2.29 -6.48
N CYS A 97 3.41 1.49 -6.87
CA CYS A 97 2.03 1.91 -6.96
C CYS A 97 1.49 2.41 -5.61
N ILE A 98 1.65 1.63 -4.53
CA ILE A 98 1.14 1.99 -3.20
C ILE A 98 1.80 3.28 -2.69
N GLN A 99 3.11 3.44 -2.89
CA GLN A 99 3.83 4.66 -2.51
C GLN A 99 3.35 5.92 -3.23
N SER A 100 2.83 5.76 -4.45
CA SER A 100 2.29 6.88 -5.23
C SER A 100 0.90 7.33 -4.81
N GLN A 101 0.25 6.59 -3.91
CA GLN A 101 -1.06 6.91 -3.34
C GLN A 101 -2.09 7.39 -4.38
N PRO A 102 -2.38 6.57 -5.42
CA PRO A 102 -3.43 6.93 -6.37
C PRO A 102 -4.77 7.09 -5.65
N ASP A 103 -5.62 7.97 -6.19
CA ASP A 103 -7.02 8.01 -5.76
C ASP A 103 -7.76 6.72 -6.16
N SER A 104 -8.93 6.49 -5.57
CA SER A 104 -9.71 5.27 -5.75
C SER A 104 -10.07 5.01 -7.22
N ALA A 105 -10.38 6.05 -8.00
CA ALA A 105 -10.76 5.89 -9.39
C ALA A 105 -9.55 5.51 -10.27
N ALA A 106 -8.42 6.19 -10.07
CA ALA A 106 -7.17 5.85 -10.75
C ALA A 106 -6.72 4.42 -10.41
N LEU A 107 -6.83 4.02 -9.15
CA LEU A 107 -6.47 2.67 -8.73
C LEU A 107 -7.40 1.61 -9.32
N LEU A 108 -8.71 1.84 -9.36
CA LEU A 108 -9.65 0.91 -10.01
C LEU A 108 -9.30 0.71 -11.48
N ALA A 109 -8.90 1.77 -12.19
CA ALA A 109 -8.47 1.63 -13.57
C ALA A 109 -7.25 0.70 -13.71
N VAL A 110 -6.27 0.83 -12.81
CA VAL A 110 -5.08 -0.05 -12.79
C VAL A 110 -5.45 -1.49 -12.43
N ILE A 111 -6.33 -1.68 -11.45
CA ILE A 111 -6.82 -3.01 -11.07
C ILE A 111 -7.54 -3.67 -12.25
N ASN A 112 -8.39 -2.93 -12.96
CA ASN A 112 -9.07 -3.43 -14.15
C ASN A 112 -8.08 -3.79 -15.28
N GLN A 113 -7.04 -2.98 -15.47
CA GLN A 113 -5.96 -3.30 -16.41
C GLN A 113 -5.21 -4.58 -15.99
N ALA A 114 -4.89 -4.73 -14.71
CA ALA A 114 -4.25 -5.94 -14.19
C ALA A 114 -5.12 -7.18 -14.42
N LYS A 115 -6.42 -7.10 -14.12
CA LYS A 115 -7.40 -8.18 -14.39
C LYS A 115 -7.47 -8.54 -15.87
N ALA A 116 -7.51 -7.55 -16.76
CA ALA A 116 -7.60 -7.74 -18.20
C ALA A 116 -6.34 -8.39 -18.82
N ASN A 117 -5.21 -8.36 -18.11
CA ASN A 117 -3.94 -8.92 -18.54
C ASN A 117 -3.51 -10.12 -17.66
N ASP A 118 -4.47 -10.76 -16.99
CA ASP A 118 -4.26 -11.95 -16.15
C ASP A 118 -3.27 -11.78 -14.98
N HIS A 119 -2.99 -10.53 -14.58
CA HIS A 119 -2.20 -10.19 -13.39
C HIS A 119 -3.08 -10.24 -12.12
N CYS A 120 -3.69 -11.39 -11.86
CA CYS A 120 -4.69 -11.57 -10.82
C CYS A 120 -4.13 -11.35 -9.40
N ASP A 121 -2.88 -11.73 -9.16
CA ASP A 121 -2.19 -11.51 -7.89
C ASP A 121 -2.04 -10.01 -7.60
N VAL A 122 -1.74 -9.21 -8.63
CA VAL A 122 -1.63 -7.75 -8.51
C VAL A 122 -3.00 -7.14 -8.22
N ALA A 123 -4.03 -7.52 -9.01
CA ALA A 123 -5.38 -7.01 -8.83
C ALA A 123 -5.91 -7.26 -7.41
N GLN A 124 -5.82 -8.50 -6.92
CA GLN A 124 -6.29 -8.88 -5.58
C GLN A 124 -5.52 -8.15 -4.47
N ARG A 125 -4.20 -8.00 -4.61
CA ARG A 125 -3.37 -7.30 -3.61
C ARG A 125 -3.66 -5.80 -3.57
N LEU A 126 -3.87 -5.15 -4.72
CA LEU A 126 -4.24 -3.74 -4.78
C LEU A 126 -5.61 -3.49 -4.16
N TYR A 127 -6.61 -4.33 -4.51
CA TYR A 127 -7.92 -4.29 -3.87
C TYR A 127 -7.80 -4.43 -2.35
N ALA A 128 -7.20 -5.52 -1.87
CA ALA A 128 -7.09 -5.82 -0.45
C ALA A 128 -6.31 -4.74 0.31
N ASN A 129 -5.23 -4.21 -0.26
CA ASN A 129 -4.43 -3.18 0.40
C ASN A 129 -5.26 -1.93 0.71
N ARG A 130 -6.05 -1.45 -0.26
CA ARG A 130 -6.80 -0.20 -0.12
C ARG A 130 -8.12 -0.38 0.58
N ALA A 131 -8.79 -1.51 0.38
CA ALA A 131 -9.96 -1.88 1.17
C ALA A 131 -9.63 -1.91 2.67
N ASN A 132 -8.53 -2.58 3.06
CA ASN A 132 -8.07 -2.61 4.45
C ASN A 132 -7.57 -1.27 4.99
N ALA A 133 -7.30 -0.30 4.11
CA ALA A 133 -6.93 1.07 4.49
C ALA A 133 -8.13 2.01 4.65
N GLY A 134 -9.36 1.48 4.52
CA GLY A 134 -10.60 2.26 4.66
C GLY A 134 -11.06 2.96 3.37
N ASP A 135 -10.52 2.57 2.22
CA ASP A 135 -11.02 3.05 0.92
C ASP A 135 -12.33 2.36 0.57
N ILE A 136 -13.45 2.95 1.00
CA ILE A 136 -14.81 2.38 0.86
C ILE A 136 -15.15 2.07 -0.60
N GLN A 137 -14.71 2.91 -1.54
CA GLN A 137 -14.96 2.69 -2.97
C GLN A 137 -14.25 1.44 -3.47
N ILE A 138 -12.97 1.25 -3.11
CA ILE A 138 -12.21 0.06 -3.47
C ILE A 138 -12.76 -1.18 -2.76
N ALA A 139 -13.08 -1.07 -1.47
CA ALA A 139 -13.65 -2.17 -0.70
C ALA A 139 -14.98 -2.65 -1.27
N THR A 140 -15.86 -1.73 -1.68
CA THR A 140 -17.15 -2.05 -2.30
C THR A 140 -16.95 -2.77 -3.62
N ALA A 141 -16.08 -2.23 -4.48
CA ALA A 141 -15.73 -2.89 -5.74
C ALA A 141 -15.14 -4.28 -5.52
N TYR A 142 -14.33 -4.47 -4.47
CA TYR A 142 -13.76 -5.78 -4.17
C TYR A 142 -14.81 -6.78 -3.67
N ALA A 143 -15.73 -6.34 -2.82
CA ALA A 143 -16.86 -7.16 -2.39
C ALA A 143 -17.70 -7.64 -3.60
N HIS A 144 -17.92 -6.75 -4.57
CA HIS A 144 -18.66 -7.06 -5.81
C HIS A 144 -17.99 -8.15 -6.66
N GLU A 145 -16.66 -8.28 -6.61
CA GLU A 145 -15.95 -9.37 -7.31
C GLU A 145 -16.37 -10.75 -6.80
N TYR A 146 -16.89 -10.85 -5.57
CA TYR A 146 -17.30 -12.11 -4.96
C TYR A 146 -18.82 -12.22 -4.75
N ASP A 147 -19.53 -11.11 -4.74
CA ASP A 147 -20.95 -11.08 -4.42
C ASP A 147 -21.81 -11.73 -5.54
N PRO A 148 -22.60 -12.79 -5.30
CA PRO A 148 -23.47 -13.40 -6.31
C PRO A 148 -24.42 -12.45 -7.07
N LYS A 149 -24.83 -11.33 -6.46
CA LYS A 149 -25.70 -10.31 -7.07
C LYS A 149 -24.95 -9.46 -8.11
N TYR A 150 -23.66 -9.20 -7.89
CA TYR A 150 -22.87 -8.29 -8.72
C TYR A 150 -21.80 -8.99 -9.55
N HIS A 151 -21.43 -10.21 -9.16
CA HIS A 151 -20.30 -10.95 -9.68
C HIS A 151 -20.33 -11.02 -11.21
N GLN A 152 -19.23 -10.56 -11.81
CA GLN A 152 -18.95 -10.72 -13.22
C GLN A 152 -17.76 -11.68 -13.36
N PRO A 153 -17.96 -12.86 -13.96
CA PRO A 153 -16.89 -13.83 -14.13
C PRO A 153 -15.70 -13.24 -14.90
N SER A 154 -14.50 -13.47 -14.39
CA SER A 154 -13.23 -13.13 -15.03
C SER A 154 -12.18 -14.21 -14.75
N ASN A 155 -11.03 -14.15 -15.40
CA ASN A 155 -9.92 -15.07 -15.10
C ASN A 155 -9.43 -14.94 -13.65
N CYS A 156 -9.57 -13.76 -13.05
CA CYS A 156 -9.13 -13.47 -11.68
C CYS A 156 -10.19 -13.76 -10.60
N PHE A 157 -11.47 -13.66 -10.96
CA PHE A 157 -12.60 -13.95 -10.09
C PHE A 157 -13.59 -14.81 -10.88
N LYS A 158 -13.47 -16.13 -10.75
CA LYS A 158 -14.15 -17.09 -11.64
C LYS A 158 -15.59 -17.40 -11.23
N ALA A 159 -15.85 -17.39 -9.94
CA ALA A 159 -17.12 -17.74 -9.36
C ALA A 159 -17.42 -16.79 -8.20
N PRO A 160 -18.70 -16.56 -7.89
CA PRO A 160 -19.06 -15.83 -6.70
C PRO A 160 -18.72 -16.63 -5.43
N GLU A 161 -18.40 -15.93 -4.35
CA GLU A 161 -18.10 -16.48 -3.03
C GLU A 161 -18.79 -15.62 -1.95
N SER A 162 -20.02 -15.99 -1.57
CA SER A 162 -20.86 -15.22 -0.66
C SER A 162 -20.18 -14.88 0.68
N ALA A 163 -19.48 -15.84 1.29
CA ALA A 163 -18.79 -15.63 2.56
C ALA A 163 -17.64 -14.61 2.41
N THR A 164 -16.91 -14.67 1.30
CA THR A 164 -15.82 -13.72 0.99
C THR A 164 -16.40 -12.32 0.77
N ALA A 165 -17.48 -12.19 0.00
CA ALA A 165 -18.19 -10.92 -0.17
C ALA A 165 -18.70 -10.34 1.16
N ALA A 166 -19.34 -11.18 2.00
CA ALA A 166 -19.81 -10.77 3.32
C ALA A 166 -18.69 -10.22 4.21
N SER A 167 -17.51 -10.85 4.21
CA SER A 167 -16.35 -10.37 4.98
C SER A 167 -15.85 -8.99 4.51
N TRP A 168 -15.93 -8.69 3.21
CA TRP A 168 -15.57 -7.37 2.69
C TRP A 168 -16.64 -6.31 3.02
N TYR A 169 -17.93 -6.68 3.00
CA TYR A 169 -18.98 -5.79 3.50
C TYR A 169 -18.86 -5.52 5.00
N GLU A 170 -18.51 -6.51 5.81
CA GLU A 170 -18.18 -6.32 7.22
C GLU A 170 -16.99 -5.37 7.40
N THR A 171 -15.96 -5.52 6.57
CA THR A 171 -14.81 -4.60 6.54
C THR A 171 -15.26 -3.16 6.24
N ILE A 172 -16.12 -2.95 5.24
CA ILE A 172 -16.71 -1.64 4.94
C ILE A 172 -17.45 -1.07 6.15
N LEU A 173 -18.28 -1.88 6.82
CA LEU A 173 -19.04 -1.46 7.99
C LEU A 173 -18.17 -1.12 9.20
N SER A 174 -16.94 -1.65 9.27
CA SER A 174 -15.97 -1.27 10.31
C SER A 174 -15.42 0.15 10.13
N PHE A 175 -15.46 0.69 8.91
CA PHE A 175 -15.04 2.05 8.58
C PHE A 175 -16.23 3.02 8.41
N ASP A 176 -17.35 2.54 7.90
CA ASP A 176 -18.60 3.28 7.69
C ASP A 176 -19.81 2.41 8.07
N GLU A 177 -20.22 2.49 9.34
CA GLU A 177 -21.34 1.71 9.89
C GLU A 177 -22.70 2.03 9.24
N ASN A 178 -22.81 3.19 8.59
CA ASN A 178 -24.04 3.69 7.97
C ASN A 178 -24.10 3.38 6.47
N ASN A 179 -23.11 2.66 5.93
CA ASN A 179 -23.10 2.28 4.52
C ASN A 179 -24.30 1.37 4.20
N ALA A 180 -25.30 1.93 3.53
CA ALA A 180 -26.58 1.27 3.29
C ALA A 180 -26.43 -0.01 2.46
N GLU A 181 -25.58 0.03 1.44
CA GLU A 181 -25.32 -1.15 0.61
C GLU A 181 -24.62 -2.24 1.41
N ALA A 182 -23.51 -1.93 2.08
CA ALA A 182 -22.76 -2.93 2.82
C ALA A 182 -23.60 -3.58 3.91
N LYS A 183 -24.44 -2.80 4.62
CA LYS A 183 -25.37 -3.32 5.61
C LYS A 183 -26.36 -4.30 4.99
N GLN A 184 -27.00 -3.91 3.89
CA GLN A 184 -27.96 -4.77 3.20
C GLN A 184 -27.29 -6.07 2.73
N ARG A 185 -26.17 -5.95 2.01
CA ARG A 185 -25.51 -7.10 1.40
C ARG A 185 -24.90 -8.02 2.44
N TYR A 186 -24.34 -7.49 3.54
CA TYR A 186 -23.87 -8.30 4.66
C TYR A 186 -25.01 -9.14 5.26
N GLU A 187 -26.17 -8.56 5.57
CA GLU A 187 -27.31 -9.33 6.09
C GLU A 187 -27.81 -10.41 5.12
N GLU A 188 -27.81 -10.13 3.82
CA GLU A 188 -28.27 -11.07 2.78
C GLU A 188 -27.29 -12.21 2.51
N LEU A 189 -25.99 -12.02 2.81
CA LEU A 189 -24.92 -12.97 2.49
C LEU A 189 -24.35 -13.70 3.72
N LYS A 190 -24.75 -13.32 4.94
CA LYS A 190 -24.36 -14.03 6.17
C LYS A 190 -24.68 -15.53 6.04
N PRO A 191 -23.76 -16.42 6.42
CA PRO A 191 -23.96 -17.87 6.39
C PRO A 191 -24.99 -18.35 7.41
#